data_AF-A0A840QLF1-F1
#
_entry.id   AF-A0A840QLF1-F1
#
_cell.length_a   1.000
_cell.length_b   1.000
_cell.length_c   1.000
_cell.angle_alpha   90.00
_cell.angle_beta   90.00
_cell.angle_gamma   90.00
#
_symmetry.space_group_name_H-M   'P 1'
#
loop_
_entity.id
_entity.type
_entity.pdbx_description
1 polymer ?
#
loop_
_entity_poly.entity_id
_entity_poly.type
_entity_poly.pdbx_seq_one_letter_code
_entity_poly.pdbx_strand_id
1 'polypeptide(L)'
;MVRQDAWSKDEDLLLAEVVLRHIREGGTQLAAFEEVARKLSRTSAACGFRWNSTIRKQYKSAIARAKEDRKKWYASSEDDTPPNLSNSESGPDVSTDDSEIEEALVTVIEFLEKQRQKLNEEGATTSEEDLRVLRDTVENLQNEKNNLESELERLRHRYQDLEQRYHLLIQAMKKATSDMDDYEKQSQGG
;
A
#
# COMPACT_ATOMS: atom_id res chain seq x y z
N MET A 1 11.92 9.35 3.19
CA MET A 1 11.09 9.11 1.99
C MET A 1 10.12 10.28 1.87
N VAL A 2 10.33 11.17 0.90
CA VAL A 2 9.51 12.39 0.73
C VAL A 2 8.28 12.03 -0.07
N ARG A 3 7.10 12.41 0.44
CA ARG A 3 5.80 12.13 -0.16
C ARG A 3 5.63 13.01 -1.40
N GLN A 4 5.51 12.42 -2.59
CA GLN A 4 5.21 13.15 -3.83
C GLN A 4 3.70 13.31 -4.00
N ASP A 5 3.13 14.29 -3.28
CA ASP A 5 1.68 14.51 -3.24
C ASP A 5 1.11 15.22 -4.48
N ALA A 6 1.95 15.82 -5.33
CA ALA A 6 1.50 16.53 -6.54
C ALA A 6 1.88 15.77 -7.82
N TRP A 7 0.93 15.70 -8.76
CA TRP A 7 1.18 15.26 -10.15
C TRP A 7 1.44 16.49 -11.02
N SER A 8 2.53 16.45 -11.78
CA SER A 8 2.87 17.46 -12.76
C SER A 8 2.17 17.20 -14.10
N LYS A 9 2.09 18.24 -14.94
CA LYS A 9 1.50 18.13 -16.28
C LYS A 9 2.31 17.18 -17.17
N ASP A 10 3.62 17.14 -17.01
CA ASP A 10 4.50 16.25 -17.79
C ASP A 10 4.31 14.77 -17.40
N GLU A 11 4.11 14.50 -16.10
CA GLU A 11 3.74 13.16 -15.63
C GLU A 11 2.36 12.72 -16.16
N ASP A 12 1.38 13.63 -16.21
CA ASP A 12 0.06 13.34 -16.80
C ASP A 12 0.15 13.09 -18.31
N LEU A 13 0.98 13.85 -19.02
CA LEU A 13 1.22 13.66 -20.46
C LEU A 13 1.86 12.30 -20.73
N LEU A 14 2.89 11.92 -19.98
CA LEU A 14 3.54 10.62 -20.09
C LEU A 14 2.56 9.47 -19.81
N LEU A 15 1.76 9.59 -18.75
CA LEU A 15 0.75 8.59 -18.41
C LEU A 15 -0.30 8.47 -19.53
N ALA A 16 -0.74 9.59 -20.10
CA ALA A 16 -1.70 9.57 -21.20
C ALA A 16 -1.13 8.92 -22.47
N GLU A 17 0.10 9.28 -22.85
CA GLU A 17 0.76 8.75 -24.04
C GLU A 17 0.92 7.23 -23.96
N VAL A 18 1.47 6.73 -22.85
CA VAL A 18 1.72 5.30 -22.66
C VAL A 18 0.42 4.51 -22.64
N VAL A 19 -0.62 4.99 -21.94
CA VAL A 19 -1.92 4.30 -21.90
C VAL A 19 -2.59 4.29 -23.27
N LEU A 20 -2.56 5.40 -24.01
CA LEU A 20 -3.12 5.45 -25.37
C LEU A 20 -2.34 4.54 -26.34
N ARG A 21 -1.02 4.43 -26.18
CA ARG A 21 -0.20 3.50 -26.94
C ARG A 21 -0.59 2.05 -26.68
N HIS A 22 -0.68 1.64 -25.41
CA HIS A 22 -1.15 0.29 -25.04
C HIS A 22 -2.56 0.00 -25.58
N ILE A 23 -3.46 1.00 -25.61
CA ILE A 23 -4.79 0.82 -26.21
C ILE A 23 -4.71 0.54 -27.71
N ARG A 24 -3.86 1.25 -28.46
CA ARG A 24 -3.68 1.03 -29.91
C ARG A 24 -3.05 -0.33 -30.20
N GLU A 25 -2.03 -0.70 -29.42
CA GLU A 25 -1.26 -1.94 -29.56
C GLU A 25 -1.98 -3.17 -28.97
N GLY A 26 -3.12 -2.95 -28.31
CA GLY A 26 -3.92 -4.02 -27.71
C GLY A 26 -3.47 -4.50 -26.33
N GLY A 27 -2.49 -3.84 -25.73
CA GLY A 27 -2.04 -4.04 -24.35
C GLY A 27 -3.08 -3.67 -23.30
N THR A 28 -2.79 -4.03 -22.04
CA THR A 28 -3.67 -3.77 -20.90
C THR A 28 -3.33 -2.43 -20.22
N GLN A 29 -4.34 -1.81 -19.60
CA GLN A 29 -4.10 -0.60 -18.80
C GLN A 29 -3.17 -0.86 -17.61
N LEU A 30 -3.22 -2.07 -17.02
CA LEU A 30 -2.33 -2.47 -15.93
C LEU A 30 -0.86 -2.50 -16.38
N ALA A 31 -0.59 -3.08 -17.56
CA ALA A 31 0.76 -3.07 -18.14
C ALA A 31 1.25 -1.65 -18.43
N ALA A 32 0.36 -0.78 -18.95
CA ALA A 32 0.67 0.64 -19.13
C ALA A 32 0.98 1.35 -17.81
N PHE A 33 0.22 1.09 -16.75
CA PHE A 33 0.44 1.68 -15.43
C PHE A 33 1.74 1.19 -14.79
N GLU A 34 2.09 -0.08 -14.91
CA GLU A 34 3.37 -0.62 -14.43
C GLU A 34 4.57 -0.02 -15.18
N GLU A 35 4.43 0.21 -16.48
CA GLU A 35 5.46 0.88 -17.28
C GLU A 35 5.68 2.33 -16.80
N VAL A 36 4.61 3.09 -16.62
CA VAL A 36 4.70 4.49 -16.16
C VAL A 36 5.15 4.58 -14.71
N ALA A 37 4.69 3.67 -13.85
CA ALA A 37 5.09 3.56 -12.44
C ALA A 37 6.60 3.44 -12.30
N ARG A 38 7.24 2.59 -13.11
CA ARG A 38 8.71 2.46 -13.13
C ARG A 38 9.41 3.74 -13.58
N LYS A 39 8.89 4.43 -14.59
CA LYS A 39 9.48 5.68 -15.11
C LYS A 39 9.37 6.84 -14.12
N LEU A 40 8.24 6.95 -13.41
CA LEU A 40 7.96 8.05 -12.48
C LEU A 40 8.33 7.72 -11.03
N SER A 41 8.88 6.53 -10.76
CA SER A 41 9.13 6.04 -9.38
C SER A 41 7.87 6.09 -8.50
N ARG A 42 6.71 5.80 -9.08
CA ARG A 42 5.39 5.75 -8.40
C ARG A 42 4.86 4.32 -8.39
N THR A 43 3.73 4.07 -7.73
CA THR A 43 3.06 2.76 -7.75
C THR A 43 2.07 2.66 -8.91
N SER A 44 1.88 1.46 -9.48
CA SER A 44 0.88 1.21 -10.54
C SER A 44 -0.53 1.62 -10.11
N ALA A 45 -0.88 1.39 -8.83
CA ALA A 45 -2.14 1.83 -8.24
C ALA A 45 -2.30 3.37 -8.25
N ALA A 46 -1.24 4.13 -7.96
CA ALA A 46 -1.26 5.59 -8.02
C ALA A 46 -1.46 6.11 -9.46
N CYS A 47 -0.79 5.49 -10.44
CA CYS A 47 -1.00 5.78 -11.86
C CYS A 47 -2.45 5.50 -12.28
N GLY A 48 -3.01 4.37 -11.84
CA GLY A 48 -4.41 4.02 -12.10
C GLY A 48 -5.40 5.00 -11.49
N PHE A 49 -5.17 5.44 -10.25
CA PHE A 49 -6.01 6.45 -9.60
C PHE A 49 -5.96 7.78 -10.34
N ARG A 50 -4.76 8.26 -10.73
CA ARG A 50 -4.61 9.51 -11.49
C ARG A 50 -5.29 9.44 -12.85
N TRP A 51 -5.12 8.32 -13.55
CA TRP A 51 -5.76 8.06 -14.83
C TRP A 51 -7.29 8.15 -14.71
N ASN A 52 -7.89 7.42 -13.77
CA ASN A 52 -9.35 7.35 -13.65
C ASN A 52 -9.99 8.64 -13.11
N SER A 53 -9.32 9.35 -12.21
CA SER A 53 -9.85 10.56 -11.59
C SER A 53 -9.84 11.77 -12.53
N THR A 54 -8.76 11.95 -13.30
CA THR A 54 -8.50 13.18 -14.07
C THR A 54 -8.28 12.90 -15.56
N ILE A 55 -7.25 12.13 -15.92
CA ILE A 55 -6.74 12.05 -17.29
C ILE A 55 -7.75 11.39 -18.24
N ARG A 56 -8.38 10.27 -17.85
CA ARG A 56 -9.36 9.55 -18.68
C ARG A 56 -10.52 10.44 -19.12
N LYS A 57 -10.93 11.41 -18.29
CA LYS A 57 -12.00 12.36 -18.61
C LYS A 57 -11.53 13.42 -19.62
N GLN A 58 -10.28 13.84 -19.54
CA GLN A 58 -9.68 14.84 -20.44
C GLN A 58 -9.37 14.24 -21.83
N TYR A 59 -8.96 12.97 -21.89
CA TYR A 59 -8.51 12.31 -23.13
C TYR A 59 -9.58 11.42 -23.80
N LYS A 60 -10.87 11.65 -23.53
CA LYS A 60 -11.98 10.81 -24.05
C LYS A 60 -11.93 10.63 -25.58
N SER A 61 -11.71 11.70 -26.32
CA SER A 61 -11.63 11.67 -27.80
C SER A 61 -10.42 10.87 -28.29
N ALA A 62 -9.26 11.06 -27.66
CA ALA A 62 -8.05 10.33 -27.99
C ALA A 62 -8.18 8.83 -27.67
N ILE A 63 -8.87 8.46 -26.59
CA ILE A 63 -9.17 7.06 -26.24
C ILE A 63 -10.07 6.43 -27.30
N ALA A 64 -11.11 7.14 -27.76
CA ALA A 64 -12.01 6.65 -28.80
C ALA A 64 -11.24 6.38 -30.10
N ARG A 65 -10.38 7.32 -30.52
CA ARG A 65 -9.54 7.17 -31.70
C ARG A 65 -8.55 6.01 -31.57
N ALA A 66 -7.89 5.87 -30.42
CA ALA A 66 -6.97 4.76 -30.16
C ALA A 66 -7.65 3.39 -30.25
N LYS A 67 -8.90 3.28 -29.80
CA LYS A 67 -9.71 2.04 -29.95
C LYS A 67 -10.10 1.78 -31.40
N GLU A 68 -10.43 2.83 -32.16
CA GLU A 68 -10.73 2.72 -33.58
C GLU A 68 -9.50 2.27 -34.38
N ASP A 69 -8.32 2.84 -34.08
CA ASP A 69 -7.05 2.47 -34.69
C ASP A 69 -6.72 1.00 -34.40
N ARG A 70 -6.92 0.54 -33.15
CA ARG A 70 -6.80 -0.88 -32.78
C ARG A 70 -7.71 -1.74 -33.66
N LYS A 71 -8.99 -1.38 -33.78
CA LYS A 71 -9.96 -2.13 -34.59
C LYS A 71 -9.54 -2.20 -36.07
N LYS A 72 -9.01 -1.11 -36.64
CA LYS A 72 -8.49 -1.07 -38.02
C LYS A 72 -7.25 -1.94 -38.22
N TRP A 73 -6.36 -1.98 -37.22
CA TRP A 73 -5.18 -2.83 -37.24
C TRP A 73 -5.54 -4.33 -37.27
N TYR A 74 -6.49 -4.74 -36.42
CA TYR A 74 -7.01 -6.13 -36.45
C TYR A 74 -7.80 -6.44 -37.73
N ALA A 75 -8.55 -5.47 -38.28
CA ALA A 75 -9.29 -5.68 -39.53
C ALA A 75 -8.39 -5.78 -40.78
N SER A 76 -7.14 -5.30 -40.70
CA SER A 76 -6.17 -5.38 -41.80
C SER A 76 -5.18 -6.55 -41.65
N SER A 77 -5.24 -7.27 -40.53
CA SER A 77 -4.36 -8.38 -40.20
C SER A 77 -5.20 -9.65 -40.13
N GLU A 78 -5.48 -10.26 -41.29
CA GLU A 78 -6.41 -11.40 -41.46
C GLU A 78 -5.96 -12.74 -40.81
N ASP A 79 -5.01 -12.78 -39.87
CA ASP A 79 -4.47 -14.06 -39.37
C ASP A 79 -4.12 -14.15 -37.87
N ASP A 80 -4.53 -13.19 -37.02
CA ASP A 80 -4.36 -13.33 -35.56
C ASP A 80 -5.57 -12.76 -34.81
N THR A 81 -6.52 -13.63 -34.50
CA THR A 81 -7.68 -13.36 -33.65
C THR A 81 -7.32 -13.52 -32.16
N PRO A 82 -7.18 -12.45 -31.37
CA PRO A 82 -7.28 -12.55 -29.91
C PRO A 82 -8.75 -12.77 -29.49
N PRO A 83 -9.01 -13.45 -28.36
CA PRO A 83 -10.36 -13.77 -27.93
C PRO A 83 -11.14 -12.49 -27.63
N ASN A 84 -12.17 -12.25 -28.43
CA ASN A 84 -13.09 -11.14 -28.28
C ASN A 84 -14.05 -11.42 -27.10
N LEU A 85 -13.88 -10.70 -26.00
CA LEU A 85 -14.91 -10.52 -24.98
C LEU A 85 -15.85 -9.37 -25.40
N SER A 86 -16.74 -9.63 -26.37
CA SER A 86 -18.01 -8.92 -26.52
C SER A 86 -18.87 -9.51 -27.65
N ASN A 87 -19.85 -10.31 -27.25
CA ASN A 87 -21.23 -10.37 -27.74
C ASN A 87 -21.51 -9.82 -29.17
N SER A 88 -21.77 -10.72 -30.13
CA SER A 88 -22.88 -10.62 -31.10
C SER A 88 -22.89 -11.79 -32.09
N GLU A 89 -24.08 -12.41 -32.19
CA GLU A 89 -24.78 -12.90 -33.39
C GLU A 89 -23.99 -13.31 -34.65
N SER A 90 -24.25 -14.57 -35.03
CA SER A 90 -24.42 -15.10 -36.41
C SER A 90 -23.19 -15.46 -37.25
N GLY A 91 -22.92 -16.78 -37.31
CA GLY A 91 -22.34 -17.52 -38.45
C GLY A 91 -20.97 -18.19 -38.18
N PRO A 92 -20.52 -19.20 -38.94
CA PRO A 92 -21.22 -20.25 -39.70
C PRO A 92 -21.05 -21.65 -39.06
N ASP A 93 -21.96 -22.56 -39.41
CA ASP A 93 -22.05 -23.98 -39.02
C ASP A 93 -20.78 -24.76 -39.41
N VAL A 94 -20.00 -25.15 -38.39
CA VAL A 94 -19.02 -26.24 -38.46
C VAL A 94 -19.53 -27.30 -37.49
N SER A 95 -20.23 -28.29 -38.02
CA SER A 95 -20.76 -29.41 -37.24
C SER A 95 -19.61 -30.35 -36.84
N THR A 96 -18.78 -29.89 -35.90
CA THR A 96 -18.22 -30.79 -34.88
C THR A 96 -19.35 -31.20 -33.96
N ASP A 97 -19.40 -32.48 -33.56
CA ASP A 97 -20.46 -33.02 -32.70
C ASP A 97 -20.54 -32.22 -31.39
N ASP A 98 -21.49 -31.28 -31.33
CA ASP A 98 -21.66 -30.32 -30.24
C ASP A 98 -21.77 -31.03 -28.88
N SER A 99 -22.24 -32.29 -28.88
CA SER A 99 -22.38 -33.11 -27.68
C SER A 99 -21.04 -33.48 -27.03
N GLU A 100 -19.98 -33.75 -27.81
CA GLU A 100 -18.65 -34.09 -27.27
C GLU A 100 -17.95 -32.84 -26.73
N ILE A 101 -18.17 -31.69 -27.38
CA ILE A 101 -17.64 -30.39 -26.96
C ILE A 101 -18.33 -29.94 -25.67
N GLU A 102 -19.66 -30.11 -25.57
CA GLU A 102 -20.42 -29.76 -24.39
C GLU A 102 -20.00 -30.60 -23.16
N GLU A 103 -19.77 -31.90 -23.32
CA GLU A 103 -19.28 -32.79 -22.26
C GLU A 103 -17.84 -32.45 -21.82
N ALA A 104 -16.98 -32.10 -22.78
CA ALA A 104 -15.63 -31.61 -22.49
C ALA A 104 -15.66 -30.27 -21.72
N LEU A 105 -16.55 -29.35 -22.10
CA LEU A 105 -16.72 -28.07 -21.43
C LEU A 105 -17.24 -28.23 -20.00
N VAL A 106 -18.20 -29.12 -19.77
CA VAL A 106 -18.70 -29.46 -18.42
C VAL A 106 -17.56 -29.99 -17.55
N THR A 107 -16.76 -30.91 -18.07
CA THR A 107 -15.61 -31.49 -17.35
C THR A 107 -14.56 -30.43 -17.00
N VAL A 108 -14.30 -29.49 -17.92
CA VAL A 108 -13.38 -28.36 -17.69
C VAL A 108 -13.95 -27.42 -16.62
N ILE A 109 -15.25 -27.13 -16.65
CA ILE A 109 -15.91 -26.31 -15.64
C ILE A 109 -15.78 -26.95 -14.26
N GLU A 110 -16.12 -28.23 -14.12
CA GLU A 110 -16.00 -28.96 -12.83
C GLU A 110 -14.56 -28.96 -12.30
N PHE A 111 -13.58 -29.17 -13.18
CA PHE A 111 -12.17 -29.10 -12.82
C PHE A 111 -11.75 -27.71 -12.32
N LEU A 112 -12.17 -26.66 -13.03
CA LEU A 112 -11.86 -25.27 -12.67
C LEU A 112 -12.54 -24.86 -11.36
N GLU A 113 -13.78 -25.31 -11.12
CA GLU A 113 -14.48 -25.06 -9.87
C GLU A 113 -13.81 -25.76 -8.68
N LYS A 114 -13.37 -27.01 -8.87
CA LYS A 114 -12.60 -27.76 -7.87
C LYS A 114 -11.28 -27.07 -7.54
N GLN A 115 -10.56 -26.58 -8.56
CA GLN A 115 -9.32 -25.83 -8.37
C GLN A 115 -9.56 -24.49 -7.66
N ARG A 116 -10.64 -23.78 -7.99
CA ARG A 116 -11.05 -22.55 -7.30
C ARG A 116 -11.36 -22.82 -5.83
N GLN A 117 -12.06 -23.91 -5.52
CA GLN A 117 -12.37 -24.29 -4.13
C GLN A 117 -11.09 -24.58 -3.34
N LYS A 118 -10.17 -25.35 -3.92
CA LYS A 118 -8.88 -25.68 -3.29
C LYS A 118 -8.05 -24.43 -2.99
N LEU A 119 -7.95 -23.50 -3.93
CA LEU A 119 -7.25 -22.21 -3.72
C LEU A 119 -7.90 -21.37 -2.62
N ASN A 120 -9.23 -21.42 -2.51
CA ASN A 120 -9.96 -20.68 -1.49
C ASN A 120 -9.80 -21.30 -0.10
N GLU A 121 -9.74 -22.63 0.01
CA GLU A 121 -9.48 -23.36 1.26
C GLU A 121 -8.02 -23.16 1.74
N GLU A 122 -7.05 -23.27 0.83
CA GLU A 122 -5.63 -22.99 1.11
C GLU A 122 -5.40 -21.51 1.48
N GLY A 123 -6.09 -20.60 0.79
CA GLY A 123 -6.05 -19.16 1.10
C GLY A 123 -6.72 -18.81 2.44
N ALA A 124 -7.85 -19.43 2.77
CA ALA A 124 -8.55 -19.21 4.03
C ALA A 124 -7.75 -19.71 5.24
N THR A 125 -7.18 -20.91 5.15
CA THR A 125 -6.36 -21.50 6.22
C THR A 125 -5.07 -20.73 6.46
N THR A 126 -4.38 -20.30 5.40
CA THR A 126 -3.17 -19.47 5.51
C THR A 126 -3.48 -18.09 6.09
N SER A 127 -4.56 -17.46 5.61
CA SER A 127 -5.01 -16.15 6.10
C SER A 127 -5.43 -16.19 7.59
N GLU A 128 -6.05 -17.28 8.04
CA GLU A 128 -6.46 -17.42 9.44
C GLU A 128 -5.28 -17.60 10.40
N GLU A 129 -4.24 -18.35 10.00
CA GLU A 129 -3.01 -18.49 10.80
C GLU A 129 -2.22 -17.17 10.83
N ASP A 130 -2.11 -16.46 9.71
CA ASP A 130 -1.48 -15.14 9.65
C ASP A 130 -2.21 -14.11 10.54
N LEU A 131 -3.55 -14.13 10.53
CA LEU A 131 -4.35 -13.28 11.41
C LEU A 131 -4.18 -13.63 12.89
N ARG A 132 -4.00 -14.91 13.22
CA ARG A 132 -3.74 -15.37 14.59
C ARG A 132 -2.36 -14.91 15.07
N VAL A 133 -1.31 -15.13 14.27
CA VAL A 133 0.04 -14.66 14.56
C VAL A 133 0.06 -13.13 14.71
N LEU A 134 -0.60 -12.41 13.80
CA LEU A 134 -0.67 -10.95 13.88
C LEU A 134 -1.36 -10.48 15.16
N ARG A 135 -2.45 -11.14 15.59
CA ARG A 135 -3.13 -10.82 16.85
C ARG A 135 -2.22 -11.04 18.05
N ASP A 136 -1.53 -12.18 18.12
CA ASP A 136 -0.62 -12.50 19.22
C ASP A 136 0.55 -11.51 19.28
N THR A 137 1.09 -11.09 18.13
CA THR A 137 2.16 -10.08 18.09
C THR A 137 1.68 -8.71 18.55
N VAL A 138 0.45 -8.31 18.19
CA VAL A 138 -0.13 -7.04 18.64
C VAL A 138 -0.33 -7.05 20.15
N GLU A 139 -0.84 -8.14 20.70
CA GLU A 139 -1.01 -8.30 22.15
C GLU A 139 0.33 -8.24 22.88
N ASN A 140 1.34 -8.97 22.39
CA ASN A 140 2.69 -8.95 22.98
C ASN A 140 3.31 -7.55 22.93
N LEU A 141 3.22 -6.86 21.80
CA LEU A 141 3.74 -5.48 21.66
C LEU A 141 2.99 -4.50 22.56
N GLN A 142 1.68 -4.66 22.76
CA GLN A 142 0.92 -3.85 23.70
C GLN A 142 1.34 -4.11 25.15
N ASN A 143 1.56 -5.37 25.52
CA ASN A 143 2.05 -5.72 26.86
C ASN A 143 3.46 -5.15 27.10
N GLU A 144 4.36 -5.27 26.12
CA GLU A 144 5.71 -4.70 26.22
C GLU A 144 5.68 -3.17 26.31
N LYS A 145 4.85 -2.52 25.49
CA LYS A 145 4.62 -1.07 25.56
C LYS A 145 4.16 -0.65 26.95
N ASN A 146 3.13 -1.30 27.50
CA ASN A 146 2.60 -0.97 28.83
C ASN A 146 3.66 -1.18 29.93
N ASN A 147 4.48 -2.22 29.81
CA ASN A 147 5.56 -2.50 30.74
C ASN A 147 6.66 -1.42 30.67
N LEU A 148 7.09 -1.05 29.47
CA LEU A 148 8.07 0.01 29.25
C LEU A 148 7.56 1.36 29.75
N GLU A 149 6.29 1.70 29.49
CA GLU A 149 5.66 2.93 29.99
C GLU A 149 5.67 2.97 31.52
N SER A 150 5.30 1.86 32.18
CA SER A 150 5.34 1.73 33.64
C SER A 150 6.75 1.87 34.21
N GLU A 151 7.74 1.29 33.55
CA GLU A 151 9.14 1.41 33.97
C GLU A 151 9.68 2.83 33.79
N LEU A 152 9.30 3.50 32.70
CA LEU A 152 9.65 4.89 32.43
C LEU A 152 9.04 5.82 33.49
N GLU A 153 7.77 5.63 33.83
CA GLU A 153 7.08 6.35 34.92
C GLU A 153 7.82 6.17 36.25
N ARG A 154 8.19 4.93 36.58
CA ARG A 154 8.94 4.60 37.81
C ARG A 154 10.30 5.30 37.83
N LEU A 155 11.03 5.31 36.71
CA LEU A 155 12.33 5.97 36.61
C LEU A 155 12.21 7.48 36.75
N ARG A 156 11.20 8.10 36.12
CA ARG A 156 10.89 9.53 36.28
C ARG A 156 10.63 9.89 37.73
N HIS A 157 9.81 9.11 38.43
CA HIS A 157 9.53 9.33 39.84
C HIS A 157 10.79 9.25 40.71
N ARG A 158 11.65 8.26 40.47
CA ARG A 158 12.94 8.13 41.16
C ARG A 158 13.88 9.30 40.88
N TYR A 159 13.90 9.78 39.64
CA TYR A 159 14.72 10.92 39.26
C TYR A 159 14.25 12.19 39.98
N GLN A 160 12.94 12.44 40.04
CA GLN A 160 12.36 13.58 40.76
C GLN A 160 12.66 13.53 42.26
N ASP A 161 12.51 12.36 42.91
CA ASP A 161 12.86 12.20 44.33
C ASP A 161 14.37 12.47 44.57
N LEU A 162 15.22 11.97 43.68
CA LEU A 162 16.66 12.23 43.74
C LEU A 162 16.96 13.73 43.59
N GLU A 163 16.33 14.41 42.64
CA GLU A 163 16.47 15.85 42.42
C GLU A 163 16.04 16.67 43.65
N GLN A 164 14.91 16.30 44.28
CA GLN A 164 14.46 16.92 45.53
C GLN A 164 15.45 16.73 46.66
N ARG A 165 16.00 15.51 46.82
CA ARG A 165 17.03 15.23 47.83
C ARG A 165 18.31 16.02 47.58
N TYR A 166 18.73 16.14 46.32
CA TYR A 166 19.87 16.98 45.95
C TYR A 166 19.63 18.45 46.30
N HIS A 167 18.43 18.97 46.04
CA HIS A 167 18.08 20.35 46.39
C HIS A 167 18.13 20.60 47.91
N LEU A 168 17.57 19.68 48.70
CA LEU A 168 17.61 19.75 50.16
C LEU A 168 19.04 19.71 50.70
N LEU A 169 19.89 18.86 50.13
CA LEU A 169 21.31 18.79 50.50
C LEU A 169 22.02 20.13 50.25
N ILE A 170 21.81 20.72 49.06
CA ILE A 170 22.39 22.04 48.73
C ILE A 170 21.89 23.12 49.69
N GLN A 171 20.61 23.10 50.05
CA GLN A 171 20.04 24.07 50.99
C GLN A 171 20.63 23.89 52.40
N ALA A 172 20.79 22.65 52.88
CA ALA A 172 21.41 22.36 54.16
C ALA A 172 22.89 22.79 54.18
N MET A 173 23.63 22.54 53.10
CA MET A 173 25.02 23.00 52.96
C MET A 173 25.12 24.52 53.02
N LYS A 174 24.27 25.24 52.26
CA LYS A 174 24.24 26.72 52.28
C LYS A 174 23.89 27.30 53.65
N LYS A 175 22.97 26.65 54.36
CA LYS A 175 22.62 27.06 55.72
C LYS A 175 23.80 26.85 56.69
N ALA A 176 24.43 25.67 56.64
CA ALA A 176 25.60 25.38 57.47
C ALA A 176 26.76 26.36 57.21
N THR A 177 27.00 26.75 55.95
CA THR A 177 28.01 27.78 55.63
C THR A 177 27.64 29.15 56.19
N SER A 178 26.36 29.55 56.11
CA SER A 178 25.90 30.83 56.68
C SER A 178 26.00 30.86 58.20
N ASP A 179 25.59 29.78 58.87
CA ASP A 179 25.61 29.68 60.33
C ASP A 179 27.07 29.73 60.88
N MET A 180 28.03 29.18 60.14
CA MET A 180 29.46 29.24 60.46
C MET A 180 30.03 30.66 60.30
N ASP A 181 29.68 31.35 59.21
CA ASP A 181 30.09 32.74 58.98
C ASP A 181 29.56 33.69 60.07
N ASP A 182 28.34 33.44 60.56
CA ASP A 182 27.73 34.23 61.63
C ASP A 182 28.37 33.96 63.01
N TYR A 183 28.79 32.71 63.26
CA TYR A 183 29.56 32.34 64.46
C TYR A 183 30.94 33.02 64.49
N GLU A 184 31.67 33.04 63.36
CA GLU A 184 32.98 33.69 63.28
C GLU A 184 32.88 35.20 63.51
N LYS A 185 31.85 35.86 62.96
CA LYS A 185 31.62 37.29 63.20
C LYS A 185 31.30 37.61 64.65
N GLN A 186 30.52 36.77 65.34
CA GLN A 186 30.23 36.95 66.76
C GLN A 186 31.47 36.72 67.65
N SER A 187 32.36 35.80 67.26
CA SER A 187 33.60 35.52 68.00
C SER A 187 34.70 36.58 67.83
N GLN A 188 34.69 37.38 66.76
CA GLN A 188 35.68 38.44 66.53
C GLN A 188 35.24 39.82 67.04
N GLY A 189 33.99 39.97 67.48
CA GLY A 189 33.40 41.24 67.91
C GLY A 189 33.27 41.44 69.43
N GLY A 190 33.81 40.54 70.26
CA GLY A 190 33.85 40.64 71.73
C GLY A 190 35.26 40.72 72.26
#